data_AF-A0A2M8AQ62-F1
#
_entry.id   AF-A0A2M8AQ62-F1
#
_cell.length_a   1.000
_cell.length_b   1.000
_cell.length_c   1.000
_cell.angle_alpha   90.00
_cell.angle_beta   90.00
_cell.angle_gamma   90.00
#
_symmetry.space_group_name_H-M   'P 1'
#
loop_
_entity.id
_entity.type
_entity.pdbx_description
1 polymer ?
#
loop_
_entity_poly.entity_id
_entity_poly.type
_entity_poly.pdbx_seq_one_letter_code
_entity_poly.pdbx_strand_id
1 'polypeptide(L)'
;MIRKNLPNTKIIVITSHDEAFRLNNILNTVQPEGFLVKSDIDFSDLIETIKKVMDEKNHFSHTVATLLKRNSLNKTTLGDVDIKLLHEISNGAKMKELVELLHLSKSGVEKRKRRIKEKFDDWHMSDRDMILAAKEKGFI
;
A
#
# COMPACT_ATOMS: atom_id res chain seq x y z
N MET A 1 18.86 1.59 0.49
CA MET A 1 20.34 1.46 0.65
C MET A 1 20.82 0.04 0.37
N ILE A 2 20.19 -1.02 0.92
CA ILE A 2 20.58 -2.43 0.69
C ILE A 2 20.67 -2.76 -0.80
N ARG A 3 19.59 -2.57 -1.57
CA ARG A 3 19.57 -2.83 -3.04
C ARG A 3 20.63 -2.06 -3.84
N LYS A 4 21.03 -0.87 -3.37
CA LYS A 4 22.06 -0.04 -4.03
C LYS A 4 23.47 -0.58 -3.77
N ASN A 5 23.73 -1.06 -2.55
CA ASN A 5 25.07 -1.47 -2.12
C ASN A 5 25.31 -2.98 -2.29
N LEU A 6 24.25 -3.79 -2.27
CA LEU A 6 24.27 -5.25 -2.32
C LEU A 6 23.13 -5.75 -3.24
N PRO A 7 23.26 -5.56 -4.57
CA PRO A 7 22.17 -5.80 -5.52
C PRO A 7 21.68 -7.25 -5.56
N ASN A 8 22.55 -8.22 -5.27
CA ASN A 8 22.23 -9.64 -5.30
C ASN A 8 21.71 -10.20 -3.95
N THR A 9 21.60 -9.36 -2.91
CA THR A 9 21.11 -9.82 -1.61
C THR A 9 19.59 -9.98 -1.64
N LYS A 10 19.12 -11.18 -1.27
CA LYS A 10 17.71 -11.45 -1.05
C LYS A 10 17.23 -10.78 0.23
N ILE A 11 16.01 -10.26 0.21
CA ILE A 11 15.38 -9.55 1.32
C ILE A 11 14.07 -10.26 1.68
N ILE A 12 13.99 -10.68 2.94
CA ILE A 12 12.76 -11.19 3.55
C ILE A 12 12.33 -10.19 4.62
N VAL A 13 11.08 -9.73 4.54
CA VAL A 13 10.48 -8.85 5.53
C VAL A 13 9.44 -9.64 6.32
N ILE A 14 9.47 -9.49 7.64
CA ILE A 14 8.46 -10.03 8.55
C ILE A 14 7.96 -8.86 9.39
N THR A 15 6.65 -8.69 9.48
CA THR A 15 6.03 -7.56 10.18
C THR A 15 4.82 -7.99 10.98
N SER A 16 4.53 -7.32 12.09
CA SER A 16 3.23 -7.46 12.79
C SER A 16 2.13 -6.58 12.17
N HIS A 17 2.49 -5.67 11.26
CA HIS A 17 1.53 -4.84 10.53
C HIS A 17 0.79 -5.66 9.48
N ASP A 18 -0.52 -5.49 9.41
CA ASP A 18 -1.41 -6.09 8.42
C ASP A 18 -2.18 -5.05 7.60
N GLU A 19 -1.97 -3.75 7.86
CA GLU A 19 -2.70 -2.67 7.21
C GLU A 19 -2.25 -2.51 5.75
N ALA A 20 -3.20 -2.48 4.81
CA ALA A 20 -2.94 -2.45 3.37
C ALA A 20 -2.00 -1.31 2.96
N PHE A 21 -2.20 -0.10 3.51
CA PHE A 21 -1.29 1.03 3.28
C PHE A 21 0.17 0.74 3.66
N ARG A 22 0.41 0.15 4.84
CA ARG A 22 1.77 -0.19 5.32
C ARG A 22 2.40 -1.27 4.46
N LEU A 23 1.64 -2.32 4.16
CA LEU A 23 2.09 -3.43 3.31
C LEU A 23 2.42 -2.95 1.89
N ASN A 24 1.55 -2.14 1.27
CA ASN A 24 1.78 -1.53 -0.04
C ASN A 24 3.05 -0.66 -0.05
N ASN A 25 3.25 0.16 0.99
CA ASN A 25 4.44 0.99 1.08
C ASN A 25 5.71 0.13 1.14
N ILE A 26 5.72 -0.95 1.93
CA ILE A 26 6.88 -1.87 1.99
C ILE A 26 7.10 -2.56 0.64
N LEU A 27 6.04 -3.06 0.00
CA LEU A 27 6.12 -3.69 -1.32
C LEU A 27 6.75 -2.75 -2.36
N ASN A 28 6.31 -1.48 -2.40
CA ASN A 28 6.78 -0.50 -3.39
C ASN A 28 8.19 0.01 -3.10
N THR A 29 8.57 0.15 -1.82
CA THR A 29 9.85 0.77 -1.43
C THR A 29 10.98 -0.23 -1.23
N VAL A 30 10.68 -1.41 -0.67
CA VAL A 30 11.69 -2.45 -0.37
C VAL A 30 11.76 -3.50 -1.47
N GLN A 31 10.62 -3.82 -2.11
CA GLN A 31 10.47 -4.89 -3.10
C GLN A 31 11.11 -6.20 -2.63
N PRO A 32 10.66 -6.78 -1.50
CA PRO A 32 11.25 -7.99 -0.94
C PRO A 32 10.85 -9.25 -1.73
N GLU A 33 11.74 -10.24 -1.78
CA GLU A 33 11.47 -11.56 -2.35
C GLU A 33 10.60 -12.40 -1.40
N GLY A 34 10.72 -12.19 -0.08
CA GLY A 34 9.84 -12.78 0.93
C GLY A 34 9.10 -11.70 1.73
N PHE A 35 7.77 -11.76 1.83
CA PHE A 35 7.04 -10.81 2.69
C PHE A 35 5.92 -11.47 3.48
N LEU A 36 6.09 -11.47 4.80
CA LEU A 36 5.26 -12.21 5.74
C LEU A 36 4.64 -11.28 6.78
N VAL A 37 3.34 -11.42 7.01
CA VAL A 37 2.66 -10.91 8.20
C VAL A 37 2.80 -11.96 9.29
N LYS A 38 3.24 -11.56 10.48
CA LYS A 38 3.59 -12.45 11.59
C LYS A 38 2.40 -13.25 12.11
N SER A 39 1.18 -12.73 12.00
CA SER A 39 -0.05 -13.45 12.36
C SER A 39 -0.40 -14.59 11.42
N ASP A 40 0.14 -14.57 10.19
CA ASP A 40 -0.21 -15.50 9.13
C ASP A 40 0.74 -16.70 9.06
N ILE A 41 1.80 -16.71 9.86
CA ILE A 41 2.90 -17.67 9.74
C ILE A 41 3.26 -18.29 11.08
N ASP A 42 3.77 -19.52 11.01
CA ASP A 42 4.52 -20.15 12.08
C ASP A 42 6.02 -20.27 11.72
N PHE A 43 6.76 -21.00 12.56
CA PHE A 43 8.18 -21.22 12.34
C PHE A 43 8.48 -22.04 11.07
N SER A 44 7.61 -23.00 10.74
CA SER A 44 7.77 -23.84 9.55
C SER A 44 7.58 -23.04 8.26
N ASP A 45 6.62 -22.12 8.24
CA ASP A 45 6.40 -21.19 7.13
C ASP A 45 7.62 -20.31 6.87
N LEU A 46 8.29 -19.84 7.93
CA LEU A 46 9.51 -19.05 7.79
C LEU A 46 10.63 -19.86 7.14
N ILE A 47 10.82 -21.11 7.57
CA ILE A 47 11.82 -22.00 6.97
C ILE A 47 11.49 -22.27 5.49
N GLU A 48 10.22 -22.50 5.17
CA GLU A 48 9.77 -22.68 3.79
C GLU A 48 10.00 -21.41 2.95
N THR A 49 9.72 -20.25 3.51
CA THR A 49 9.95 -18.95 2.87
C THR A 49 11.42 -18.78 2.49
N ILE A 50 12.33 -19.05 3.43
CA ILE A 50 13.78 -18.96 3.19
C ILE A 50 14.17 -19.91 2.05
N LYS A 51 13.71 -21.17 2.09
CA LYS A 51 14.01 -22.15 1.03
C LYS A 51 13.52 -21.69 -0.34
N LYS A 52 12.29 -21.16 -0.44
CA LYS A 52 11.73 -20.65 -1.69
C LYS A 52 12.50 -19.45 -2.23
N VAL A 53 12.81 -18.48 -1.36
CA VAL A 53 13.56 -17.28 -1.75
C VAL A 53 14.97 -17.61 -2.21
N MET A 54 15.61 -18.61 -1.61
CA MET A 54 16.90 -19.14 -2.05
C MET A 54 16.83 -19.88 -3.40
N ASP A 55 15.67 -20.44 -3.76
CA ASP A 55 15.38 -21.09 -5.04
C ASP A 55 14.78 -20.11 -6.07
N GLU A 56 15.09 -18.81 -5.95
CA GLU A 56 14.63 -17.74 -6.86
C GLU A 56 13.09 -17.62 -6.98
N LYS A 57 12.35 -18.08 -5.97
CA LYS A 57 10.88 -17.99 -5.90
C LYS A 57 10.45 -17.01 -4.81
N ASN A 58 9.67 -16.01 -5.21
CA ASN A 58 9.04 -15.12 -4.25
C ASN A 58 8.03 -15.88 -3.39
N HIS A 59 7.93 -15.50 -2.11
CA HIS A 59 6.98 -16.11 -1.20
C HIS A 59 6.32 -15.06 -0.29
N PHE A 60 5.00 -15.11 -0.25
CA PHE A 60 4.18 -14.12 0.44
C PHE A 60 3.17 -14.83 1.33
N SER A 61 3.01 -14.32 2.56
CA SER A 61 1.94 -14.74 3.47
C SER A 61 0.55 -14.49 2.87
N HIS A 62 -0.47 -15.09 3.47
CA HIS A 62 -1.84 -15.03 2.97
C HIS A 62 -2.34 -13.58 2.76
N THR A 63 -2.14 -12.71 3.76
CA THR A 63 -2.56 -11.31 3.72
C THR A 63 -1.87 -10.55 2.60
N VAL A 64 -0.54 -10.70 2.47
CA VAL A 64 0.25 -10.05 1.41
C VAL A 64 -0.16 -10.55 0.03
N ALA A 65 -0.32 -11.86 -0.14
CA ALA A 65 -0.75 -12.44 -1.42
C ALA A 65 -2.15 -11.96 -1.82
N THR A 66 -3.06 -11.81 -0.86
CA THR A 66 -4.42 -11.29 -1.10
C THR A 66 -4.38 -9.82 -1.53
N LEU A 67 -3.53 -9.00 -0.88
CA LEU A 67 -3.32 -7.62 -1.26
C LEU A 67 -2.78 -7.49 -2.70
N LEU A 68 -1.76 -8.28 -3.06
CA LEU A 68 -1.20 -8.31 -4.42
C LEU A 68 -2.24 -8.66 -5.48
N LYS A 69 -3.09 -9.66 -5.20
CA LYS A 69 -4.19 -10.03 -6.10
C LYS A 69 -5.18 -8.90 -6.30
N ARG A 70 -5.60 -8.22 -5.22
CA ARG A 70 -6.49 -7.04 -5.31
C ARG A 70 -5.85 -5.94 -6.15
N ASN A 71 -4.59 -5.60 -5.86
CA ASN A 71 -3.86 -4.57 -6.61
C ASN A 71 -3.75 -4.90 -8.10
N SER A 72 -3.51 -6.16 -8.46
CA SER A 72 -3.41 -6.59 -9.87
C SER A 72 -4.74 -6.48 -10.63
N LEU A 73 -5.87 -6.55 -9.94
CA LEU A 73 -7.20 -6.41 -10.56
C LEU A 73 -7.58 -4.93 -10.76
N ASN A 74 -6.94 -4.02 -10.02
CA ASN A 74 -7.20 -2.59 -10.13
C ASN A 74 -6.49 -2.00 -11.35
N LYS A 75 -7.27 -1.53 -12.32
CA LYS A 75 -6.76 -0.77 -13.47
C LYS A 75 -6.48 0.70 -13.14
N THR A 76 -7.01 1.20 -12.03
CA THR A 76 -6.85 2.58 -11.58
C THR A 76 -5.47 2.79 -10.96
N THR A 77 -4.76 3.84 -11.36
CA THR A 77 -3.47 4.22 -10.78
C THR A 77 -3.58 5.53 -9.98
N LEU A 78 -3.11 5.51 -8.72
CA LEU A 78 -3.00 6.68 -7.86
C LEU A 78 -1.53 6.99 -7.58
N GLY A 79 -1.18 8.28 -7.53
CA GLY A 79 0.18 8.68 -7.13
C GLY A 79 0.34 8.70 -5.61
N ASP A 80 1.58 8.72 -5.13
CA ASP A 80 1.90 8.65 -3.68
C ASP A 80 1.16 9.70 -2.85
N VAL A 81 1.06 10.94 -3.36
CA VAL A 81 0.37 12.02 -2.65
C VAL A 81 -1.15 11.82 -2.65
N ASP A 82 -1.72 11.15 -3.67
CA ASP A 82 -3.14 10.80 -3.68
C ASP A 82 -3.43 9.71 -2.65
N ILE A 83 -2.57 8.70 -2.56
CA ILE A 83 -2.67 7.63 -1.55
C ILE A 83 -2.51 8.22 -0.14
N LYS A 84 -1.52 9.11 0.07
CA LYS A 84 -1.34 9.79 1.35
C LYS A 84 -2.56 10.64 1.71
N LEU A 85 -3.14 11.37 0.76
CA LEU A 85 -4.38 12.13 0.98
C LEU A 85 -5.53 11.22 1.43
N LEU A 86 -5.73 10.07 0.78
CA LEU A 86 -6.77 9.11 1.15
C LEU A 86 -6.53 8.53 2.55
N HIS A 87 -5.29 8.17 2.87
CA HIS A 87 -4.92 7.64 4.17
C HIS A 87 -5.22 8.66 5.30
N GLU A 88 -4.79 9.91 5.14
CA GLU A 88 -5.02 10.94 6.17
C GLU A 88 -6.51 11.29 6.32
N ILE A 89 -7.27 11.35 5.23
CA ILE A 89 -8.73 11.53 5.31
C ILE A 89 -9.37 10.34 6.05
N SER A 90 -8.95 9.10 5.78
CA SER A 90 -9.46 7.91 6.49
C SER A 90 -9.16 7.95 7.99
N ASN A 91 -8.08 8.63 8.40
CA ASN A 91 -7.73 8.84 9.81
C ASN A 91 -8.46 10.05 10.45
N GLY A 92 -9.30 10.75 9.68
CA GLY A 92 -10.09 11.88 10.18
C GLY A 92 -9.38 13.23 10.11
N ALA A 93 -8.28 13.34 9.34
CA ALA A 93 -7.56 14.60 9.20
C ALA A 93 -8.44 15.71 8.64
N LYS A 94 -8.37 16.88 9.27
CA LYS A 94 -9.10 18.09 8.86
C LYS A 94 -8.34 18.81 7.75
N MET A 95 -9.03 19.69 7.02
CA MET A 95 -8.45 20.47 5.91
C MET A 95 -7.14 21.20 6.26
N LYS A 96 -7.02 21.75 7.48
CA LYS A 96 -5.79 22.43 7.92
C LYS A 96 -4.61 21.45 8.00
N GLU A 97 -4.82 20.27 8.60
CA GLU A 97 -3.81 19.23 8.74
C GLU A 97 -3.41 18.66 7.37
N LEU A 98 -4.37 18.46 6.46
CA LEU A 98 -4.09 17.97 5.10
C LEU A 98 -3.19 18.92 4.31
N VAL A 99 -3.42 20.24 4.41
CA VAL A 99 -2.59 21.27 3.77
C VAL A 99 -1.14 21.16 4.26
N GLU A 100 -0.95 20.97 5.57
CA GLU A 100 0.37 20.85 6.19
C GLU A 100 1.06 19.52 5.84
N LEU A 101 0.37 18.39 6.01
CA LEU A 101 0.90 17.03 5.79
C LEU A 101 1.24 16.74 4.33
N LEU A 102 0.54 17.36 3.39
CA LEU A 102 0.71 17.14 1.95
C LEU A 102 1.52 18.26 1.28
N HIS A 103 1.80 19.36 1.99
CA HIS A 103 2.41 20.58 1.45
C HIS A 103 1.64 21.13 0.23
N LEU A 104 0.32 21.21 0.35
CA LEU A 104 -0.58 21.69 -0.70
C LEU A 104 -1.44 22.85 -0.19
N SER A 105 -1.89 23.73 -1.09
CA SER A 105 -2.95 24.68 -0.75
C SER A 105 -4.29 23.97 -0.55
N LYS A 106 -5.25 24.63 0.11
CA LYS A 106 -6.64 24.12 0.24
C LYS A 106 -7.25 23.77 -1.12
N SER A 107 -7.07 24.64 -2.11
CA SER A 107 -7.52 24.39 -3.48
C SER A 107 -6.79 23.23 -4.15
N GLY A 108 -5.51 23.02 -3.83
CA GLY A 108 -4.72 21.87 -4.28
C GLY A 108 -5.26 20.55 -3.74
N VAL A 109 -5.65 20.51 -2.45
CA VAL A 109 -6.27 19.33 -1.82
C VAL A 109 -7.62 19.01 -2.49
N GLU A 110 -8.51 20.00 -2.65
CA GLU A 110 -9.81 19.80 -3.30
C GLU A 110 -9.66 19.35 -4.77
N LYS A 111 -8.70 19.92 -5.51
CA LYS A 111 -8.39 19.49 -6.88
C LYS A 111 -7.92 18.04 -6.95
N ARG A 112 -7.15 17.56 -5.96
CA ARG A 112 -6.73 16.16 -5.89
C ARG A 112 -7.89 15.23 -5.56
N LYS A 113 -8.71 15.55 -4.56
CA LYS A 113 -9.94 14.77 -4.27
C LYS A 113 -10.76 14.59 -5.53
N ARG A 114 -11.04 15.69 -6.23
CA ARG A 114 -11.76 15.74 -7.51
C ARG A 114 -11.15 14.77 -8.55
N ARG A 115 -9.83 14.79 -8.73
CA ARG A 115 -9.12 13.85 -9.63
C ARG A 115 -9.21 12.38 -9.21
N ILE A 116 -9.19 12.11 -7.90
CA ILE A 116 -9.31 10.73 -7.39
C ILE A 116 -10.72 10.20 -7.69
N LYS A 117 -11.76 11.02 -7.47
CA LYS A 117 -13.15 10.69 -7.80
C LYS A 117 -13.34 10.38 -9.29
N GLU A 118 -12.76 11.24 -10.15
CA GLU A 118 -12.63 11.02 -11.60
C GLU A 118 -12.02 9.65 -11.94
N LYS A 119 -10.92 9.28 -11.28
CA LYS A 119 -10.22 8.00 -11.48
C LYS A 119 -10.97 6.77 -10.96
N PHE A 120 -11.95 6.98 -10.09
CA PHE A 120 -12.84 5.94 -9.59
C PHE A 120 -14.15 5.86 -10.39
N ASP A 121 -14.22 6.56 -11.52
CA ASP A 121 -15.36 6.58 -12.45
C ASP A 121 -16.66 7.13 -11.82
N ASP A 122 -16.57 7.87 -10.72
CA ASP A 122 -17.69 8.59 -10.13
C ASP A 122 -17.24 9.93 -9.56
N TRP A 123 -17.60 11.00 -10.26
CA TRP A 123 -17.28 12.36 -9.89
C TRP A 123 -18.06 12.90 -8.69
N HIS A 124 -19.30 12.42 -8.54
CA HIS A 124 -20.26 12.95 -7.58
C HIS A 124 -20.18 12.25 -6.23
N MET A 125 -19.34 11.21 -6.11
CA MET A 125 -19.11 10.49 -4.86
C MET A 125 -18.73 11.43 -3.71
N SER A 126 -19.26 11.15 -2.53
CA SER A 126 -18.88 11.88 -1.32
C SER A 126 -17.42 11.58 -0.94
N ASP A 127 -16.84 12.39 -0.06
CA ASP A 127 -15.49 12.10 0.47
C ASP A 127 -15.49 10.76 1.25
N ARG A 128 -16.61 10.37 1.86
CA ARG A 128 -16.75 9.06 2.51
C ARG A 128 -16.74 7.93 1.50
N ASP A 129 -17.50 8.05 0.41
CA ASP A 129 -17.59 7.02 -0.63
C ASP A 129 -16.25 6.85 -1.36
N MET A 130 -15.54 7.95 -1.59
CA MET A 130 -14.17 7.95 -2.11
C MET A 130 -13.23 7.11 -1.24
N ILE A 131 -13.35 7.22 0.09
CA ILE A 131 -12.53 6.45 1.04
C ILE A 131 -12.94 4.98 1.06
N LEU A 132 -14.23 4.68 1.00
CA LEU A 132 -14.71 3.29 0.92
C LEU A 132 -14.24 2.61 -0.36
N ALA A 133 -14.36 3.28 -1.51
CA ALA A 133 -13.86 2.79 -2.79
C ALA A 133 -12.34 2.60 -2.77
N ALA A 134 -11.60 3.49 -2.11
CA ALA A 134 -10.15 3.34 -1.96
C ALA A 134 -9.77 2.10 -1.14
N LYS A 135 -10.52 1.78 -0.07
CA LYS A 135 -10.33 0.57 0.75
C LYS A 135 -10.69 -0.69 -0.02
N GLU A 136 -11.81 -0.69 -0.74
CA GLU A 136 -12.24 -1.83 -1.55
C GLU A 136 -11.22 -2.16 -2.64
N LYS A 137 -10.70 -1.11 -3.29
CA LYS A 137 -9.60 -1.20 -4.27
C LYS A 137 -8.22 -1.36 -3.61
N GLY A 138 -8.11 -1.52 -2.30
CA GLY A 138 -6.83 -1.85 -1.63
C GLY A 138 -5.74 -0.76 -1.69
N PHE A 139 -6.11 0.50 -1.94
CA PHE A 139 -5.15 1.62 -1.89
C PHE A 139 -4.77 1.99 -0.45
N ILE A 140 -5.70 1.83 0.50
CA ILE A 140 -5.54 2.13 1.92
C ILE A 140 -6.13 1.05 2.80
#